data_AF-A0A929CX50-F1
#
_entry.id   AF-A0A929CX50-F1
#
_cell.length_a   1.000
_cell.length_b   1.000
_cell.length_c   1.000
_cell.angle_alpha   90.00
_cell.angle_beta   90.00
_cell.angle_gamma   90.00
#
_symmetry.space_group_name_H-M   'P 1'
#
loop_
_entity.id
_entity.type
_entity.pdbx_description
1 polymer ?
#
loop_
_entity_poly.entity_id
_entity_poly.type
_entity_poly.pdbx_seq_one_letter_code
_entity_poly.pdbx_strand_id
1 'polypeptide(L)'
;MPLRRTTEGWRTDRHKWEVENKIVVTGIGRVSEGEKQIVANCIRMLLSELGFALEVGAAASSDNITKTVNEMLRSSLSRDAIDADCILGELNRRRKEDSTLRAAIVIAVNPDEYAFTDPLAIYGVGYEDGLVILRDTRKEAVRHEMGHMLGIHSHCDKNPNCVMRWECPSEYFCRSCEASLKALWHYAKLE
;
A
#
# COMPACT_ATOMS: atom_id res chain seq x y z
N MET A 1 -30.65 -15.92 7.95
CA MET A 1 -30.20 -16.62 6.73
C MET A 1 -28.84 -16.07 6.33
N PRO A 2 -27.75 -16.84 6.41
CA PRO A 2 -26.44 -16.35 6.00
C PRO A 2 -26.35 -16.39 4.48
N LEU A 3 -26.13 -15.23 3.86
CA LEU A 3 -25.78 -15.13 2.45
C LEU A 3 -24.44 -15.84 2.25
N ARG A 4 -24.48 -17.01 1.63
CA ARG A 4 -23.31 -17.61 0.98
C ARG A 4 -22.89 -16.67 -0.15
N ARG A 5 -21.94 -15.78 0.11
CA ARG A 5 -21.18 -15.13 -0.96
C ARG A 5 -20.17 -16.15 -1.46
N THR A 6 -20.41 -16.62 -2.67
CA THR A 6 -19.49 -17.44 -3.46
C THR A 6 -18.20 -16.65 -3.70
N THR A 7 -17.07 -17.34 -3.64
CA THR A 7 -15.71 -16.83 -3.81
C THR A 7 -15.36 -16.47 -5.27
N GLU A 8 -16.33 -16.42 -6.18
CA GLU A 8 -16.11 -16.33 -7.63
C GLU A 8 -16.35 -14.93 -8.22
N GLY A 9 -16.66 -13.91 -7.42
CA GLY A 9 -16.94 -12.55 -7.89
C GLY A 9 -15.78 -11.54 -7.82
N TRP A 10 -14.57 -11.92 -7.40
CA TRP A 10 -13.58 -10.97 -6.85
C TRP A 10 -12.41 -10.58 -7.79
N ARG A 11 -12.47 -10.85 -9.10
CA ARG A 11 -11.26 -10.79 -9.95
C ARG A 11 -11.32 -10.03 -11.28
N THR A 12 -12.45 -9.46 -11.70
CA THR A 12 -12.53 -8.97 -13.09
C THR A 12 -12.01 -7.55 -13.33
N ASP A 13 -11.95 -6.67 -12.32
CA ASP A 13 -11.55 -5.26 -12.51
C ASP A 13 -10.37 -4.77 -11.65
N ARG A 14 -9.84 -5.58 -10.73
CA ARG A 14 -8.65 -5.21 -9.93
C ARG A 14 -7.39 -5.27 -10.78
N HIS A 15 -6.53 -4.27 -10.65
CA HIS A 15 -5.20 -4.32 -11.25
C HIS A 15 -4.32 -5.34 -10.50
N LYS A 16 -3.80 -6.32 -11.25
CA LYS A 16 -2.95 -7.40 -10.72
C LYS A 16 -1.48 -6.99 -10.68
N TRP A 17 -1.14 -6.03 -9.81
CA TRP A 17 0.23 -5.53 -9.66
C TRP A 17 1.22 -6.63 -9.28
N GLU A 18 0.75 -7.71 -8.66
CA GLU A 18 1.54 -8.86 -8.22
C GLU A 18 2.28 -9.53 -9.38
N VAL A 19 1.72 -9.45 -10.60
CA VAL A 19 2.31 -10.01 -11.83
C VAL A 19 3.65 -9.32 -12.17
N GLU A 20 3.79 -8.05 -11.83
CA GLU A 20 5.02 -7.28 -12.09
C GLU A 20 6.13 -7.63 -11.08
N ASN A 21 5.81 -8.39 -10.02
CA ASN A 21 6.73 -8.77 -8.94
C ASN A 21 7.54 -7.61 -8.34
N LYS A 22 6.97 -6.39 -8.35
CA LYS A 22 7.69 -5.16 -8.01
C LYS A 22 6.84 -4.20 -7.20
N ILE A 23 7.48 -3.61 -6.19
CA ILE A 23 6.98 -2.50 -5.39
C ILE A 23 7.94 -1.31 -5.55
N VAL A 24 7.39 -0.14 -5.87
CA VAL A 24 8.13 1.10 -5.99
C VAL A 24 7.71 2.06 -4.88
N VAL A 25 8.67 2.48 -4.07
CA VAL A 25 8.50 3.51 -3.05
C VAL A 25 8.89 4.86 -3.64
N THR A 26 7.97 5.81 -3.61
CA THR A 26 8.22 7.20 -4.00
C THR A 26 7.80 8.14 -2.86
N GLY A 27 8.07 9.43 -3.04
CA GLY A 27 7.81 10.46 -2.03
C GLY A 27 7.32 11.75 -2.65
N ILE A 28 6.43 12.42 -1.95
CA ILE A 28 5.86 13.73 -2.32
C ILE A 28 5.99 14.71 -1.15
N GLY A 29 6.07 16.01 -1.45
CA GLY A 29 6.23 17.07 -0.46
C GLY A 29 7.55 16.96 0.31
N ARG A 30 8.68 17.29 -0.31
CA ARG A 30 10.02 17.33 0.35
C ARG A 30 10.45 16.07 1.13
N VAL A 31 9.78 14.93 0.97
CA VAL A 31 10.19 13.65 1.52
C VAL A 31 11.59 13.31 0.99
N SER A 32 12.52 13.05 1.90
CA SER A 32 13.93 12.82 1.56
C SER A 32 14.16 11.48 0.88
N GLU A 33 15.26 11.35 0.13
CA GLU A 33 15.69 10.06 -0.43
C GLU A 33 15.96 9.02 0.67
N GLY A 34 16.51 9.46 1.82
CA GLY A 34 16.73 8.60 2.98
C GLY A 34 15.45 8.02 3.54
N GLU A 35 14.38 8.84 3.61
CA GLU A 35 13.08 8.42 4.11
C GLU A 35 12.44 7.34 3.21
N LYS A 36 12.48 7.57 1.88
CA LYS A 36 12.01 6.57 0.90
C LYS A 36 12.78 5.26 1.02
N GLN A 37 14.09 5.33 1.27
CA GLN A 37 14.92 4.15 1.46
C GLN A 37 14.60 3.41 2.77
N ILE A 38 14.29 4.12 3.86
CA ILE A 38 13.84 3.53 5.12
C ILE A 38 12.54 2.76 4.91
N VAL A 39 11.54 3.37 4.27
CA VAL A 39 10.27 2.72 3.93
C VAL A 39 10.52 1.48 3.06
N ALA A 40 11.32 1.61 1.99
CA ALA A 40 11.66 0.48 1.12
C ALA A 40 12.35 -0.67 1.88
N ASN A 41 13.29 -0.36 2.78
CA ASN A 41 13.95 -1.36 3.63
C ASN A 41 12.94 -2.06 4.56
N CYS A 42 12.04 -1.32 5.18
CA CYS A 42 10.98 -1.87 6.02
C CYS A 42 10.10 -2.87 5.25
N ILE A 43 9.70 -2.51 4.02
CA ILE A 43 8.91 -3.38 3.15
C ILE A 43 9.71 -4.63 2.75
N ARG A 44 11.00 -4.51 2.38
CA ARG A 44 11.86 -5.68 2.08
C ARG A 44 11.93 -6.65 3.25
N MET A 45 12.10 -6.14 4.47
CA MET A 45 12.15 -6.98 5.67
C MET A 45 10.82 -7.70 5.88
N LEU A 46 9.68 -6.99 5.80
CA LEU A 46 8.35 -7.58 5.89
C LEU A 46 8.16 -8.70 4.87
N LEU A 47 8.45 -8.45 3.60
CA LEU A 47 8.27 -9.43 2.53
C LEU A 47 9.17 -10.65 2.74
N SER A 48 10.41 -10.44 3.20
CA SER A 48 11.32 -11.53 3.55
C SER A 48 10.78 -12.38 4.71
N GLU A 49 10.22 -11.78 5.75
CA GLU A 49 9.60 -12.50 6.89
C GLU A 49 8.39 -13.34 6.45
N LEU A 50 7.61 -12.82 5.49
CA LEU A 50 6.46 -13.51 4.92
C LEU A 50 6.84 -14.56 3.86
N GLY A 51 8.09 -14.55 3.36
CA GLY A 51 8.56 -15.44 2.29
C GLY A 51 8.10 -15.02 0.89
N PHE A 52 7.81 -13.73 0.69
CA PHE A 52 7.35 -13.18 -0.59
C PHE A 52 8.54 -12.73 -1.42
N ALA A 53 8.61 -13.20 -2.66
CA ALA A 53 9.69 -12.90 -3.59
C ALA A 53 9.31 -11.70 -4.47
N LEU A 54 9.19 -10.52 -3.86
CA LEU A 54 8.89 -9.26 -4.54
C LEU A 54 10.11 -8.35 -4.51
N GLU A 55 10.42 -7.70 -5.63
CA GLU A 55 11.43 -6.67 -5.71
C GLU A 55 10.90 -5.37 -5.11
N VAL A 56 11.72 -4.66 -4.34
CA VAL A 56 11.36 -3.38 -3.74
C VAL A 56 12.43 -2.35 -4.04
N GLY A 57 12.05 -1.23 -4.65
CA GLY A 57 12.95 -0.12 -4.98
C GLY A 57 12.45 1.21 -4.44
N ALA A 58 13.37 2.11 -4.09
CA ALA A 58 13.06 3.51 -3.84
C ALA A 58 13.33 4.31 -5.13
N ALA A 59 12.30 4.96 -5.66
CA ALA A 59 12.42 5.81 -6.84
C ALA A 59 13.11 7.12 -6.48
N ALA A 60 14.06 7.54 -7.32
CA ALA A 60 14.68 8.85 -7.19
C ALA A 60 13.64 9.96 -7.38
N SER A 61 13.87 11.15 -6.80
CA SER A 61 12.95 12.28 -6.99
C SER A 61 12.83 12.73 -8.45
N SER A 62 13.85 12.47 -9.27
CA SER A 62 13.87 12.76 -10.71
C SER A 62 13.22 11.67 -11.58
N ASP A 63 12.87 10.51 -11.00
CA ASP A 63 12.28 9.37 -11.69
C ASP A 63 10.92 9.73 -12.32
N ASN A 64 10.61 9.11 -13.46
CA ASN A 64 9.34 9.33 -14.14
C ASN A 64 8.15 8.94 -13.25
N ILE A 65 8.24 7.84 -12.51
CA ILE A 65 7.18 7.40 -11.59
C ILE A 65 6.90 8.49 -10.55
N THR A 66 7.94 9.06 -9.97
CA THR A 66 7.80 10.14 -8.97
C THR A 66 7.13 11.37 -9.58
N LYS A 67 7.48 11.76 -10.81
CA LYS A 67 6.84 12.89 -11.50
C LYS A 67 5.37 12.62 -11.76
N THR A 68 5.05 11.45 -12.33
CA THR A 68 3.68 11.06 -12.63
C THR A 68 2.82 10.97 -11.38
N VAL A 69 3.35 10.41 -10.28
CA VAL A 69 2.66 10.37 -8.99
C VAL A 69 2.41 11.78 -8.45
N ASN A 70 3.37 12.69 -8.55
CA ASN A 70 3.18 14.09 -8.15
C ASN A 70 2.09 14.79 -8.99
N GLU A 71 2.01 14.50 -10.29
CA GLU A 71 0.94 15.02 -11.15
C GLU A 71 -0.44 14.49 -10.73
N MET A 72 -0.54 13.17 -10.51
CA MET A 72 -1.78 12.52 -10.05
C MET A 72 -2.23 13.13 -8.72
N LEU A 73 -1.31 13.27 -7.76
CA LEU A 73 -1.61 13.88 -6.47
C LEU A 73 -2.18 15.29 -6.64
N ARG A 74 -1.50 16.17 -7.40
CA ARG A 74 -1.95 17.56 -7.62
C ARG A 74 -3.34 17.64 -8.24
N SER A 75 -3.68 16.72 -9.15
CA SER A 75 -5.03 16.66 -9.74
C SER A 75 -6.09 16.07 -8.82
N SER A 76 -5.68 15.33 -7.80
CA SER A 76 -6.55 14.60 -6.88
C SER A 76 -6.66 15.26 -5.49
N LEU A 77 -6.02 16.41 -5.28
CA LEU A 77 -6.20 17.18 -4.05
C LEU A 77 -7.62 17.76 -4.01
N SER A 78 -8.36 17.42 -2.97
CA SER A 78 -9.68 17.99 -2.68
C SER A 78 -9.56 18.90 -1.47
N ARG A 79 -9.78 20.21 -1.65
CA ARG A 79 -9.63 21.23 -0.59
C ARG A 79 -8.27 21.14 0.12
N ASP A 80 -7.20 20.98 -0.66
CA ASP A 80 -5.81 20.83 -0.19
C ASP A 80 -5.52 19.56 0.64
N ALA A 81 -6.44 18.60 0.67
CA ALA A 81 -6.26 17.29 1.29
C ALA A 81 -6.19 16.16 0.25
N ILE A 82 -5.45 15.11 0.58
CA ILE A 82 -5.28 13.90 -0.21
C ILE A 82 -6.59 13.11 -0.20
N ASP A 83 -7.18 12.97 -1.39
CA ASP A 83 -8.26 12.01 -1.66
C ASP A 83 -7.66 10.72 -2.22
N ALA A 84 -7.52 9.71 -1.36
CA ALA A 84 -6.83 8.47 -1.70
C ALA A 84 -7.59 7.63 -2.74
N ASP A 85 -8.92 7.66 -2.73
CA ASP A 85 -9.76 6.99 -3.72
C ASP A 85 -9.62 7.63 -5.11
N CYS A 86 -9.56 8.97 -5.16
CA CYS A 86 -9.31 9.70 -6.39
C CYS A 86 -7.93 9.35 -7.00
N ILE A 87 -6.89 9.25 -6.16
CA ILE A 87 -5.54 8.84 -6.59
C ILE A 87 -5.55 7.41 -7.11
N LEU A 88 -6.23 6.49 -6.42
CA LEU A 88 -6.36 5.11 -6.86
C LEU A 88 -7.05 5.02 -8.23
N GLY A 89 -8.15 5.75 -8.41
CA GLY A 89 -8.88 5.80 -9.67
C GLY A 89 -8.01 6.28 -10.83
N GLU A 90 -7.26 7.35 -10.62
CA GLU A 90 -6.35 7.90 -11.63
C GLU A 90 -5.16 6.97 -11.91
N LEU A 91 -4.58 6.34 -10.88
CA LEU A 91 -3.52 5.34 -11.04
C LEU A 91 -3.99 4.16 -11.90
N ASN A 92 -5.17 3.62 -11.59
CA ASN A 92 -5.75 2.50 -12.34
C ASN A 92 -6.11 2.88 -13.77
N ARG A 93 -6.53 4.13 -14.02
CA ARG A 93 -6.71 4.64 -15.38
C ARG A 93 -5.39 4.68 -16.14
N ARG A 94 -4.34 5.28 -15.56
CA ARG A 94 -3.03 5.45 -16.22
C ARG A 94 -2.27 4.14 -16.43
N ARG A 95 -2.46 3.12 -15.58
CA ARG A 95 -1.85 1.78 -15.75
C ARG A 95 -2.17 1.10 -17.08
N LYS A 96 -3.30 1.45 -17.70
CA LYS A 96 -3.69 0.96 -19.03
C LYS A 96 -2.85 1.58 -20.14
N GLU A 97 -2.31 2.77 -19.90
CA GLU A 97 -1.60 3.62 -20.86
C GLU A 97 -0.08 3.63 -20.62
N ASP A 98 0.36 3.45 -19.37
CA ASP A 98 1.75 3.51 -18.94
C ASP A 98 2.16 2.24 -18.18
N SER A 99 3.01 1.42 -18.81
CA SER A 99 3.54 0.20 -18.22
C SER A 99 4.41 0.43 -16.97
N THR A 100 4.99 1.62 -16.82
CA THR A 100 5.86 1.92 -15.67
C THR A 100 5.09 2.01 -14.35
N LEU A 101 3.77 2.23 -14.41
CA LEU A 101 2.88 2.32 -13.25
C LEU A 101 2.23 0.98 -12.86
N ARG A 102 2.52 -0.11 -13.58
CA ARG A 102 1.89 -1.42 -13.33
C ARG A 102 2.36 -2.08 -12.03
N ALA A 103 3.52 -1.69 -11.52
CA ALA A 103 4.01 -2.12 -10.22
C ALA A 103 3.08 -1.64 -9.08
N ALA A 104 3.22 -2.24 -7.89
CA ALA A 104 2.68 -1.63 -6.69
C ALA A 104 3.43 -0.33 -6.38
N ILE A 105 2.71 0.69 -5.96
CA ILE A 105 3.24 2.02 -5.66
C ILE A 105 2.98 2.33 -4.19
N VAL A 106 4.04 2.65 -3.46
CA VAL A 106 3.97 3.17 -2.09
C VAL A 106 4.41 4.63 -2.13
N ILE A 107 3.57 5.54 -1.66
CA ILE A 107 3.78 6.98 -1.70
C ILE A 107 3.96 7.48 -0.27
N ALA A 108 5.17 7.86 0.12
CA ALA A 108 5.40 8.59 1.36
C ALA A 108 5.07 10.08 1.18
N VAL A 109 4.35 10.68 2.11
CA VAL A 109 3.91 12.07 2.06
C VAL A 109 4.41 12.82 3.29
N ASN A 110 4.77 14.09 3.13
CA ASN A 110 5.13 14.91 4.28
C ASN A 110 3.88 15.29 5.09
N PRO A 111 3.80 14.89 6.38
CA PRO A 111 2.63 15.13 7.22
C PRO A 111 2.37 16.61 7.53
N ASP A 112 3.38 17.47 7.36
CA ASP A 112 3.27 18.93 7.54
C ASP A 112 2.69 19.63 6.29
N GLU A 113 2.81 19.00 5.12
CA GLU A 113 2.33 19.55 3.85
C GLU A 113 0.96 18.98 3.45
N TYR A 114 0.65 17.75 3.88
CA TYR A 114 -0.54 17.04 3.44
C TYR A 114 -1.34 16.44 4.60
N ALA A 115 -2.66 16.59 4.50
CA ALA A 115 -3.66 15.87 5.29
C ALA A 115 -4.48 14.94 4.38
N PHE A 116 -5.17 13.96 4.93
CA PHE A 116 -6.15 13.15 4.20
C PHE A 116 -7.56 13.74 4.32
N THR A 117 -8.39 13.54 3.29
CA THR A 117 -9.81 13.89 3.35
C THR A 117 -10.58 12.98 4.32
N ASP A 118 -10.19 11.72 4.41
CA ASP A 118 -10.71 10.78 5.41
C ASP A 118 -9.99 11.02 6.76
N PRO A 119 -10.70 11.48 7.80
CA PRO A 119 -10.11 11.69 9.12
C PRO A 119 -9.67 10.40 9.81
N LEU A 120 -10.12 9.24 9.34
CA LEU A 120 -9.73 7.94 9.86
C LEU A 120 -8.35 7.52 9.33
N ALA A 121 -7.91 8.02 8.17
CA ALA A 121 -6.59 7.76 7.61
C ALA A 121 -5.48 8.51 8.38
N ILE A 122 -5.20 8.10 9.62
CA ILE A 122 -4.24 8.78 10.51
C ILE A 122 -2.79 8.53 10.05
N TYR A 123 -2.46 7.27 9.77
CA TYR A 123 -1.11 6.84 9.43
C TYR A 123 -0.89 6.70 7.93
N GLY A 124 -1.93 6.30 7.22
CA GLY A 124 -1.91 6.09 5.78
C GLY A 124 -3.19 5.42 5.29
N VAL A 125 -3.14 4.96 4.05
CA VAL A 125 -4.18 4.12 3.44
C VAL A 125 -3.51 3.10 2.52
N GLY A 126 -3.84 1.81 2.70
CA GLY A 126 -3.44 0.72 1.84
C GLY A 126 -4.60 0.14 1.03
N TYR A 127 -4.43 0.07 -0.27
CA TYR A 127 -5.35 -0.57 -1.21
C TYR A 127 -4.72 -1.77 -1.86
N GLU A 128 -5.51 -2.82 -1.99
CA GLU A 128 -5.08 -4.09 -2.57
C GLU A 128 -4.71 -4.03 -4.04
N ASP A 129 -5.21 -3.03 -4.75
CA ASP A 129 -4.82 -2.69 -6.11
C ASP A 129 -3.34 -2.24 -6.23
N GLY A 130 -2.55 -2.34 -5.17
CA GLY A 130 -1.12 -2.05 -5.19
C GLY A 130 -0.86 -0.56 -5.03
N LEU A 131 -1.63 0.10 -4.18
CA LEU A 131 -1.40 1.48 -3.79
C LEU A 131 -1.32 1.55 -2.27
N VAL A 132 -0.27 2.16 -1.75
CA VAL A 132 -0.20 2.57 -0.35
C VAL A 132 0.18 4.05 -0.32
N ILE A 133 -0.49 4.84 0.50
CA ILE A 133 -0.13 6.24 0.78
C ILE A 133 0.19 6.34 2.27
N LEU A 134 1.43 6.68 2.61
CA LEU A 134 1.94 6.78 3.98
C LEU A 134 2.10 8.24 4.37
N ARG A 135 1.45 8.65 5.45
CA ARG A 135 1.70 9.92 6.14
C ARG A 135 2.62 9.74 7.36
N ASP A 136 2.63 8.53 7.91
CA ASP A 136 3.55 8.09 8.95
C ASP A 136 4.43 6.96 8.41
N THR A 137 5.74 7.17 8.45
CA THR A 137 6.75 6.24 7.93
C THR A 137 7.36 5.35 9.00
N ARG A 138 6.85 5.41 10.25
CA ARG A 138 7.21 4.45 11.29
C ARG A 138 6.94 3.02 10.81
N LYS A 139 7.75 2.09 11.29
CA LYS A 139 7.75 0.69 10.87
C LYS A 139 6.37 0.03 11.04
N GLU A 140 5.66 0.34 12.11
CA GLU A 140 4.32 -0.16 12.42
C GLU A 140 3.30 0.30 11.38
N ALA A 141 3.29 1.61 11.07
CA ALA A 141 2.39 2.20 10.07
C ALA A 141 2.64 1.62 8.67
N VAL A 142 3.90 1.55 8.25
CA VAL A 142 4.29 0.93 6.97
C VAL A 142 3.78 -0.49 6.89
N ARG A 143 3.98 -1.29 7.94
CA ARG A 143 3.55 -2.70 7.96
C ARG A 143 2.03 -2.85 8.01
N HIS A 144 1.32 -1.96 8.71
CA HIS A 144 -0.14 -1.93 8.73
C HIS A 144 -0.72 -1.73 7.34
N GLU A 145 -0.32 -0.66 6.65
CA GLU A 145 -0.86 -0.36 5.31
C GLU A 145 -0.43 -1.38 4.27
N MET A 146 0.79 -1.92 4.40
CA MET A 146 1.22 -3.06 3.59
C MET A 146 0.37 -4.30 3.84
N GLY A 147 -0.09 -4.54 5.08
CA GLY A 147 -1.02 -5.62 5.38
C GLY A 147 -2.35 -5.46 4.64
N HIS A 148 -2.87 -4.24 4.56
CA HIS A 148 -4.04 -3.93 3.73
C HIS A 148 -3.77 -4.18 2.25
N MET A 149 -2.69 -3.64 1.68
CA MET A 149 -2.33 -3.86 0.27
C MET A 149 -2.13 -5.34 -0.08
N LEU A 150 -1.59 -6.13 0.85
CA LEU A 150 -1.33 -7.56 0.64
C LEU A 150 -2.57 -8.45 0.86
N GLY A 151 -3.71 -7.88 1.30
CA GLY A 151 -4.99 -8.60 1.32
C GLY A 151 -5.69 -8.74 2.67
N ILE A 152 -5.23 -8.06 3.74
CA ILE A 152 -5.98 -8.01 5.00
C ILE A 152 -6.99 -6.86 4.92
N HIS A 153 -8.26 -7.17 4.63
CA HIS A 153 -9.30 -6.14 4.47
C HIS A 153 -9.75 -5.45 5.77
N SER A 154 -9.48 -6.03 6.94
CA SER A 154 -10.07 -5.59 8.20
C SER A 154 -9.01 -5.46 9.29
N HIS A 155 -9.15 -4.44 10.12
CA HIS A 155 -8.35 -4.34 11.32
C HIS A 155 -8.52 -5.58 12.21
N CYS A 156 -7.44 -5.99 12.88
CA CYS A 156 -7.43 -7.14 13.76
C CYS A 156 -8.09 -6.78 15.10
N ASP A 157 -9.31 -7.23 15.34
CA ASP A 157 -10.01 -7.04 16.61
C ASP A 157 -9.63 -8.10 17.68
N LYS A 158 -9.13 -9.25 17.26
CA LYS A 158 -8.88 -10.43 18.12
C LYS A 158 -7.59 -10.38 18.94
N ASN A 159 -6.56 -9.67 18.46
CA ASN A 159 -5.27 -9.62 19.12
C ASN A 159 -4.84 -8.17 19.38
N PRO A 160 -4.76 -7.74 20.65
CA PRO A 160 -4.43 -6.35 20.99
C PRO A 160 -2.99 -5.95 20.64
N ASN A 161 -2.11 -6.90 20.38
CA ASN A 161 -0.70 -6.65 20.03
C ASN A 161 -0.41 -6.86 18.53
N CYS A 162 -1.43 -6.91 17.68
CA CYS A 162 -1.26 -7.07 16.24
C CYS A 162 -1.03 -5.72 15.55
N VAL A 163 -0.09 -5.64 14.60
CA VAL A 163 0.13 -4.45 13.76
C VAL A 163 -1.13 -4.02 13.01
N MET A 164 -2.01 -4.97 12.64
CA MET A 164 -3.29 -4.69 11.95
C MET A 164 -4.38 -4.12 12.87
N ARG A 165 -4.10 -3.85 14.15
CA ARG A 165 -5.02 -3.06 14.99
C ARG A 165 -5.07 -1.63 14.46
N TRP A 166 -6.21 -0.97 14.66
CA TRP A 166 -6.39 0.44 14.31
C TRP A 166 -5.27 1.33 14.85
N GLU A 167 -4.86 1.08 16.10
CA GLU A 167 -3.85 1.90 16.79
C GLU A 167 -2.41 1.53 16.44
N CYS A 168 -2.17 0.51 15.60
CA CYS A 168 -0.85 0.00 15.24
C CYS A 168 0.11 -0.17 16.44
N PRO A 169 -0.28 -0.91 17.51
CA PRO A 169 0.42 -0.92 18.79
C PRO A 169 1.74 -1.73 18.78
N SER A 170 2.02 -2.47 17.71
CA SER A 170 3.25 -3.25 17.56
C SER A 170 3.67 -3.33 16.09
N GLU A 171 4.92 -3.72 15.86
CA GLU A 171 5.44 -3.99 14.52
C GLU A 171 5.12 -5.41 14.00
N TYR A 172 4.41 -6.25 14.76
CA TYR A 172 4.25 -7.66 14.42
C TYR A 172 2.81 -8.02 14.03
N PHE A 173 2.67 -8.80 12.96
CA PHE A 173 1.41 -9.47 12.68
C PHE A 173 1.16 -10.56 13.72
N CYS A 174 -0.08 -10.69 14.18
CA CYS A 174 -0.44 -11.87 14.94
C CYS A 174 -0.45 -13.11 14.03
N ARG A 175 -0.35 -14.30 14.63
CA ARG A 175 -0.35 -15.58 13.89
C ARG A 175 -1.50 -15.71 12.89
N SER A 176 -2.69 -15.21 13.23
CA SER A 176 -3.86 -15.29 12.34
C SER A 176 -3.68 -14.39 11.11
N CYS A 177 -3.22 -13.16 11.28
CA CYS A 177 -3.01 -12.23 10.17
C CYS A 177 -1.87 -12.70 9.25
N GLU A 178 -0.77 -13.18 9.85
CA GLU A 178 0.36 -13.73 9.11
C GLU A 178 -0.05 -14.96 8.27
N ALA A 179 -0.85 -15.85 8.85
CA ALA A 179 -1.37 -17.02 8.14
C ALA A 179 -2.28 -16.61 6.97
N SER A 180 -3.15 -15.61 7.15
CA SER A 180 -3.99 -15.09 6.06
C SER A 180 -3.16 -14.55 4.91
N LEU A 181 -2.14 -13.73 5.19
CA LEU A 181 -1.24 -13.19 4.17
C LEU A 181 -0.53 -14.30 3.40
N LYS A 182 0.05 -15.27 4.11
CA LYS A 182 0.75 -16.40 3.49
C LYS A 182 -0.18 -17.24 2.61
N ALA A 183 -1.42 -17.47 3.05
CA ALA A 183 -2.39 -18.24 2.27
C ALA A 183 -2.71 -17.56 0.93
N LEU A 184 -2.96 -16.25 0.94
CA LEU A 184 -3.27 -15.48 -0.28
C LEU A 184 -2.14 -15.59 -1.32
N TRP A 185 -0.89 -15.51 -0.87
CA TRP A 185 0.27 -15.53 -1.76
C TRP A 185 0.61 -16.93 -2.30
N HIS A 186 0.30 -17.99 -1.55
CA HIS A 186 0.43 -19.36 -2.04
C HIS A 186 -0.49 -19.63 -3.24
N TYR A 187 -1.71 -19.11 -3.24
CA TYR A 187 -2.63 -19.25 -4.37
C TYR A 187 -2.17 -18.45 -5.60
N ALA A 188 -1.58 -17.28 -5.41
CA ALA A 188 -1.07 -16.45 -6.52
C ALA A 188 0.10 -17.10 -7.30
N LYS A 189 0.85 -18.03 -6.69
CA LYS A 189 1.96 -18.76 -7.34
C LYS A 189 1.52 -20.04 -8.08
N LEU A 190 0.27 -20.46 -7.93
CA LEU A 190 -0.25 -21.70 -8.52
C LEU A 190 -1.12 -21.48 -9.75
N GLU A 191 -1.37 -20.21 -10.11
CA GLU A 191 -2.05 -19.78 -11.35
C GLU A 191 -1.06 -19.24 -12.36
#